data_AF-A0AA92HXI3-F1
#
_entry.id   AF-A0AA92HXI3-F1
#
_cell.length_a   1.000
_cell.length_b   1.000
_cell.length_c   1.000
_cell.angle_alpha   90.00
_cell.angle_beta   90.00
_cell.angle_gamma   90.00
#
_symmetry.space_group_name_H-M   'P 1'
#
loop_
_entity.id
_entity.type
_entity.pdbx_description
1 polymer ?
#
loop_
_entity_poly.entity_id
_entity_poly.type
_entity_poly.pdbx_seq_one_letter_code
_entity_poly.pdbx_strand_id
1 'polypeptide(L)'
;MARRCSVTGKGTQFGNNVSHANNKTRRRFQPNLQETALLSDALGQMVRLRISTNAIRSIEHKGGLDAFLLDAKDDVLSLEARRLKRRIAKAQDKQQAVAA
;
A
#
# COMPACT_ATOMS: atom_id res chain seq x y z
N MET A 1 -4.88 -16.35 -4.18
CA MET A 1 -4.72 -14.96 -3.67
C MET A 1 -4.48 -14.00 -4.84
N ALA A 2 -5.19 -12.86 -4.88
CA ALA A 2 -4.93 -11.83 -5.88
C ALA A 2 -3.59 -11.13 -5.57
N ARG A 3 -2.65 -11.09 -6.53
CA ARG A 3 -1.41 -10.30 -6.41
C ARG A 3 -1.72 -8.80 -6.54
N ARG A 4 -2.29 -8.22 -5.47
CA ARG A 4 -2.57 -6.78 -5.33
C ARG A 4 -1.84 -6.21 -4.13
N CYS A 5 -1.31 -5.00 -4.27
CA CYS A 5 -0.76 -4.24 -3.16
C CYS A 5 -1.88 -3.79 -2.22
N SER A 6 -1.70 -3.94 -0.91
CA SER A 6 -2.70 -3.54 0.10
C SER A 6 -2.94 -2.02 0.16
N VAL A 7 -1.90 -1.23 -0.13
CA VAL A 7 -1.93 0.23 0.08
C VAL A 7 -2.18 1.01 -1.20
N THR A 8 -1.64 0.55 -2.34
CA THR A 8 -1.74 1.26 -3.63
C THR A 8 -2.64 0.56 -4.65
N GLY A 9 -3.24 -0.58 -4.32
CA GLY A 9 -4.14 -1.31 -5.21
C GLY A 9 -3.48 -1.89 -6.48
N LYS A 10 -2.16 -1.69 -6.68
CA LYS A 10 -1.41 -2.15 -7.86
C LYS A 10 -1.59 -3.64 -8.05
N GLY A 11 -2.20 -4.01 -9.17
CA GLY A 11 -2.55 -5.37 -9.52
C GLY A 11 -1.70 -5.95 -10.65
N THR A 12 -2.03 -7.18 -11.01
CA THR A 12 -1.48 -7.83 -12.20
C THR A 12 -2.07 -7.22 -13.47
N GLN A 13 -1.22 -6.90 -14.44
CA GLN A 13 -1.64 -6.43 -15.77
C GLN A 13 -1.42 -7.54 -16.80
N PHE A 14 -2.26 -7.57 -17.84
CA PHE A 14 -2.12 -8.46 -18.98
C PHE A 14 -1.69 -7.67 -20.21
N GLY A 15 -0.83 -8.26 -21.04
CA GLY A 15 -0.46 -7.70 -22.32
C GLY A 15 0.21 -8.74 -23.19
N ASN A 16 1.01 -8.29 -24.15
CA ASN A 16 1.71 -9.18 -25.09
C ASN A 16 3.22 -8.95 -25.01
N ASN A 17 4.00 -10.00 -25.23
CA ASN A 17 5.36 -9.85 -25.72
C ASN A 17 5.29 -9.64 -27.24
N VAL A 18 6.03 -8.67 -27.76
CA VAL A 18 6.02 -8.32 -29.18
C VAL A 18 7.46 -8.47 -29.68
N SER A 19 7.67 -9.37 -30.64
CA SER A 19 8.98 -9.53 -31.28
C SER A 19 9.24 -8.42 -32.31
N HIS A 20 10.48 -8.32 -32.81
CA HIS A 20 10.80 -7.43 -33.94
C HIS A 20 9.93 -7.69 -35.19
N ALA A 21 9.51 -8.94 -35.41
CA ALA A 21 8.58 -9.33 -36.47
C ALA A 21 7.10 -9.10 -36.11
N ASN A 22 6.79 -8.43 -35.00
CA ASN A 22 5.45 -8.20 -34.46
C ASN A 22 4.66 -9.47 -34.11
N ASN A 23 5.33 -10.60 -33.86
CA ASN A 23 4.65 -11.79 -33.34
C ASN A 23 4.25 -11.56 -31.88
N LYS A 24 2.96 -11.62 -31.59
CA LYS A 24 2.38 -11.30 -30.28
C LYS A 24 2.11 -12.57 -29.48
N THR A 25 2.76 -12.72 -28.33
CA THR A 25 2.46 -13.80 -27.36
C THR A 25 1.91 -13.24 -26.06
N ARG A 26 0.89 -13.88 -25.46
CA ARG A 26 0.25 -13.38 -24.23
C ARG A 26 1.24 -13.44 -23.06
N ARG A 27 1.36 -12.35 -22.30
CA ARG A 27 2.17 -12.29 -21.08
C ARG A 27 1.45 -11.61 -19.92
N ARG A 28 1.89 -11.92 -18.70
CA ARG A 28 1.36 -11.39 -17.46
C ARG A 28 2.43 -10.54 -16.76
N PHE A 29 2.12 -9.30 -16.43
CA PHE A 29 2.98 -8.39 -15.68
C PHE A 29 2.56 -8.43 -14.21
N GLN A 30 3.42 -8.98 -13.36
CA GLN A 30 3.14 -9.12 -11.94
C GLN A 30 3.87 -8.02 -11.15
N PRO A 31 3.22 -7.38 -10.18
CA PRO A 31 3.90 -6.44 -9.30
C PRO A 31 4.89 -7.19 -8.39
N ASN A 32 6.02 -6.55 -8.09
CA ASN A 32 6.95 -7.02 -7.06
C ASN A 32 6.36 -6.72 -5.68
N LEU A 33 5.76 -7.73 -5.06
CA LEU A 33 5.11 -7.65 -3.75
C LEU A 33 6.04 -8.27 -2.70
N GLN A 34 6.28 -7.53 -1.62
CA GLN A 34 7.08 -7.94 -0.47
C GLN A 34 6.23 -7.87 0.79
N GLU A 35 6.45 -8.81 1.71
CA GLU A 35 5.85 -8.77 3.04
C GLU A 35 6.81 -8.02 3.96
N THR A 36 6.42 -6.81 4.36
CA THR A 36 7.26 -5.92 5.15
C THR A 36 6.48 -5.41 6.36
N ALA A 37 7.21 -5.17 7.45
CA ALA A 37 6.67 -4.56 8.66
C ALA A 37 7.07 -3.09 8.68
N LEU A 38 6.09 -2.20 8.85
CA LEU A 38 6.31 -0.75 8.95
C LEU A 38 5.83 -0.28 10.32
N LEU A 39 6.57 0.63 10.94
CA LEU A 39 6.17 1.24 12.20
C LEU A 39 5.02 2.22 11.95
N SER A 40 3.99 2.15 12.78
CA SER A 40 2.94 3.17 12.90
C SER A 40 3.15 3.92 14.20
N ASP A 41 3.40 5.22 14.11
CA ASP A 41 3.72 6.08 15.25
C ASP A 41 2.46 6.36 16.08
N ALA A 42 1.30 6.52 15.43
CA ALA A 42 0.03 6.73 16.12
C ALA A 42 -0.40 5.51 16.95
N LEU A 43 -0.04 4.29 16.50
CA LEU A 43 -0.39 3.04 17.18
C LEU A 43 0.74 2.49 18.04
N GLY A 44 1.99 2.95 17.86
CA GLY A 44 3.18 2.40 18.51
C GLY A 44 3.43 0.92 18.16
N GLN A 45 2.96 0.46 16.99
CA GLN A 45 2.98 -0.97 16.61
C GLN A 45 3.58 -1.16 15.22
N MET A 46 4.28 -2.28 15.05
CA MET A 46 4.75 -2.74 13.74
C MET A 46 3.61 -3.40 12.98
N VAL A 47 3.22 -2.82 11.85
CA VAL A 47 2.14 -3.33 11.00
C VAL A 47 2.74 -4.11 9.85
N ARG A 48 2.44 -5.41 9.78
CA ARG A 48 2.83 -6.27 8.65
C ARG A 48 1.83 -6.14 7.52
N LEU A 49 2.31 -5.78 6.34
CA LEU A 49 1.50 -5.61 5.14
C LEU A 49 2.22 -6.20 3.94
N ARG A 50 1.44 -6.65 2.96
CA ARG A 50 1.96 -7.07 1.66
C ARG A 50 1.95 -5.89 0.68
N ILE A 51 3.11 -5.29 0.49
CA ILE A 51 3.27 -4.00 -0.18
C ILE A 51 4.12 -4.17 -1.45
N SER A 52 3.82 -3.39 -2.49
CA SER A 52 4.70 -3.30 -3.67
C SER A 52 5.93 -2.46 -3.38
N THR A 53 7.10 -2.79 -3.94
CA THR A 53 8.34 -2.01 -3.73
C THR A 53 8.20 -0.51 -4.03
N ASN A 54 7.45 -0.15 -5.08
CA ASN A 54 7.15 1.25 -5.39
C ASN A 54 6.35 1.95 -4.27
N ALA A 55 5.45 1.23 -3.61
CA ALA A 55 4.69 1.78 -2.49
C ALA A 55 5.55 1.95 -1.23
N ILE A 56 6.53 1.08 -0.99
CA ILE A 56 7.52 1.27 0.10
C ILE A 56 8.24 2.62 -0.08
N ARG A 57 8.76 2.86 -1.30
CA ARG A 57 9.40 4.15 -1.64
C ARG A 57 8.46 5.34 -1.43
N SER A 58 7.19 5.22 -1.80
CA SER A 58 6.23 6.32 -1.61
C SER A 58 5.89 6.56 -0.14
N ILE A 59 5.84 5.52 0.69
CA ILE A 59 5.60 5.62 2.13
C ILE A 59 6.76 6.38 2.79
N GLU A 60 8.00 6.02 2.47
CA GLU A 60 9.19 6.72 2.98
C GLU A 60 9.22 8.18 2.53
N HIS A 61 8.92 8.46 1.26
CA HIS A 61 8.86 9.84 0.75
C HIS A 61 7.80 10.70 1.45
N LYS A 62 6.68 10.11 1.89
CA LYS A 62 5.64 10.83 2.63
C LYS A 62 5.93 10.95 4.14
N GLY A 63 7.07 10.46 4.61
CA GLY A 63 7.47 10.56 6.01
C GLY A 63 6.82 9.52 6.93
N GLY A 64 6.40 8.37 6.39
CA GLY A 64 5.93 7.24 7.20
C GLY A 64 4.59 6.66 6.77
N LEU A 65 4.22 5.55 7.42
CA LEU A 65 3.00 4.80 7.12
C LEU A 65 1.74 5.63 7.38
N ASP A 66 1.70 6.31 8.52
CA ASP A 66 0.49 7.00 9.00
C ASP A 66 0.14 8.20 8.13
N ALA A 67 1.14 9.04 7.80
CA ALA A 67 0.99 10.15 6.87
C ALA A 67 0.52 9.68 5.49
N PHE A 68 1.09 8.58 4.99
CA PHE A 68 0.67 8.00 3.71
C PHE A 68 -0.80 7.54 3.73
N LEU A 69 -1.22 6.86 4.79
CA LEU A 69 -2.57 6.31 4.91
C LEU A 69 -3.65 7.38 5.11
N LEU A 70 -3.33 8.48 5.82
CA LEU A 70 -4.24 9.61 6.00
C LEU A 70 -4.52 10.32 4.67
N ASP A 71 -3.49 10.55 3.85
CA ASP A 71 -3.60 11.18 2.53
C ASP A 71 -4.22 10.25 1.46
N ALA A 72 -4.03 8.94 1.60
CA ALA A 72 -4.53 7.98 0.61
C ALA A 72 -6.07 7.93 0.52
N LYS A 73 -6.59 7.88 -0.70
CA LYS A 73 -8.03 7.71 -0.98
C LYS A 73 -8.49 6.29 -0.65
N ASP A 74 -9.69 6.18 -0.08
CA ASP A 74 -10.26 4.92 0.39
C ASP A 74 -10.43 3.90 -0.75
N ASP A 75 -10.77 4.34 -1.96
CA ASP A 75 -11.01 3.47 -3.12
C ASP A 75 -9.83 2.58 -3.50
N VAL A 76 -8.61 3.05 -3.25
CA VAL A 76 -7.37 2.37 -3.63
C VAL A 76 -6.90 1.39 -2.55
N LEU A 77 -7.32 1.61 -1.31
CA LEU A 77 -6.92 0.85 -0.13
C LEU A 77 -7.68 -0.48 -0.04
N SER A 78 -6.98 -1.55 0.36
CA SER A 78 -7.62 -2.82 0.72
C SER A 78 -8.49 -2.67 1.96
N LEU A 79 -9.38 -3.64 2.21
CA LEU A 79 -10.23 -3.68 3.40
C LEU A 79 -9.39 -3.57 4.69
N GLU A 80 -8.26 -4.28 4.76
CA GLU A 80 -7.33 -4.24 5.89
C GLU A 80 -6.71 -2.85 6.06
N ALA A 81 -6.27 -2.24 4.96
CA ALA A 81 -5.66 -0.92 4.99
C ALA A 81 -6.68 0.18 5.37
N ARG A 82 -7.94 0.05 4.93
CA ARG A 82 -9.05 0.94 5.37
C ARG A 82 -9.32 0.81 6.87
N ARG A 83 -9.33 -0.42 7.41
CA ARG A 83 -9.48 -0.65 8.85
C ARG A 83 -8.32 -0.02 9.63
N LEU A 84 -7.10 -0.15 9.11
CA LEU A 84 -5.91 0.45 9.71
C LEU A 84 -5.98 1.98 9.71
N LYS A 85 -6.36 2.59 8.59
CA LYS A 85 -6.56 4.04 8.47
C LYS A 85 -7.54 4.57 9.53
N ARG A 86 -8.69 3.90 9.72
CA ARG A 86 -9.66 4.28 10.76
C ARG A 86 -9.08 4.16 12.18
N ARG A 87 -8.28 3.13 12.44
CA ARG A 87 -7.60 2.95 13.73
C ARG A 87 -6.59 4.07 13.99
N ILE A 88 -5.81 4.44 12.98
CA ILE A 88 -4.82 5.53 13.05
C ILE A 88 -5.52 6.86 13.30
N ALA A 89 -6.57 7.19 12.53
CA ALA A 89 -7.33 8.42 12.73
C ALA A 89 -7.86 8.53 14.17
N LYS A 90 -8.52 7.49 14.67
CA LYS A 90 -9.02 7.45 16.05
C LYS A 90 -7.90 7.56 17.10
N ALA A 91 -6.73 6.97 16.83
CA ALA A 91 -5.58 7.06 17.73
C ALA A 91 -5.00 8.47 17.76
N GLN A 92 -4.92 9.15 16.61
CA GLN A 92 -4.49 10.55 16.53
C GLN A 92 -5.47 11.48 17.24
N ASP A 93 -6.78 11.32 17.04
CA ASP A 93 -7.79 12.11 17.75
C ASP A 93 -7.66 11.95 19.28
N LYS A 94 -7.41 10.72 19.73
CA LYS A 94 -7.17 10.43 21.15
C LYS A 94 -5.88 11.09 21.67
N GLN A 95 -4.79 11.03 20.90
CA GLN A 95 -3.53 11.66 21.29
C GLN A 95 -3.67 13.19 21.34
N GLN A 96 -4.38 13.78 20.40
CA GLN A 96 -4.68 15.22 20.37
C GLN A 96 -5.55 15.63 21.56
N ALA A 97 -6.57 14.85 21.91
CA ALA A 97 -7.42 15.11 23.08
C ALA A 97 -6.71 14.96 24.43
N VAL A 98 -5.61 14.21 24.49
CA VAL A 98 -4.75 14.10 25.70
C VAL A 98 -3.74 15.25 25.77
N ALA A 99 -3.36 15.82 24.62
CA ALA A 99 -2.42 16.92 24.53
C ALA A 99 -3.06 18.31 24.72
N ALA A 100 -4.39 18.40 24.59
CA ALA A 100 -5.21 19.58 24.88
C ALA A 100 -5.69 19.58 26.33
#